data_AF-A0A354DIC2-F1
#
_entry.id   AF-A0A354DIC2-F1
#
_cell.length_a   1.000
_cell.length_b   1.000
_cell.length_c   1.000
_cell.angle_alpha   90.00
_cell.angle_beta   90.00
_cell.angle_gamma   90.00
#
_symmetry.space_group_name_H-M   'P 1'
#
loop_
_entity.id
_entity.type
_entity.pdbx_description
1 polymer ?
#
loop_
_entity_poly.entity_id
_entity_poly.type
_entity_poly.pdbx_seq_one_letter_code
_entity_poly.pdbx_strand_id
1 'polypeptide(L)' 'MLMEPAAVKLADTLKQCELKDASVDVVANVTARSVRSKEEIEQSLIDQVSSPVLWEDTVRYMLEQGVDTFIEIGPGNV' A
#
# COMPACT_ATOMS: atom_id res chain seq x y z
N MET A 1 6.81 -18.47 3.53
CA MET A 1 5.80 -18.63 2.44
C MET A 1 6.50 -18.59 1.09
N LEU A 2 5.83 -18.95 -0.03
CA LEU A 2 6.44 -18.93 -1.38
C LEU A 2 7.06 -17.57 -1.74
N MET A 3 6.43 -16.48 -1.29
CA MET A 3 6.83 -15.11 -1.60
C MET A 3 7.86 -14.50 -0.63
N GLU A 4 8.22 -15.19 0.45
CA GLU A 4 9.17 -14.68 1.46
C GLU A 4 10.51 -14.23 0.84
N PRO A 5 11.13 -15.01 -0.08
CA PRO A 5 12.40 -14.59 -0.68
C PRO A 5 12.26 -13.35 -1.57
N ALA A 6 11.07 -13.08 -2.11
CA ALA A 6 10.81 -11.89 -2.91
C ALA A 6 10.67 -10.65 -2.01
N ALA A 7 10.02 -10.79 -0.84
CA ALA A 7 9.91 -9.72 0.15
C ALA A 7 11.29 -9.25 0.64
N VAL A 8 12.20 -10.19 0.92
CA VAL A 8 13.58 -9.87 1.32
C VAL A 8 14.33 -9.09 0.22
N LYS A 9 14.21 -9.53 -1.05
CA LYS A 9 14.83 -8.81 -2.18
C LYS A 9 14.27 -7.41 -2.38
N LEU A 10 12.96 -7.24 -2.17
CA LEU A 10 12.33 -5.92 -2.25
C LEU A 10 12.85 -5.02 -1.14
N ALA A 11 12.94 -5.51 0.11
CA ALA A 11 13.49 -4.75 1.22
C ALA A 11 14.93 -4.25 0.94
N ASP A 12 15.78 -5.10 0.36
CA ASP A 12 17.14 -4.69 -0.01
C ASP A 12 17.18 -3.66 -1.15
N THR A 13 16.20 -3.71 -2.06
CA THR A 13 16.07 -2.73 -3.14
C THR A 13 15.56 -1.39 -2.59
N LEU A 14 14.60 -1.40 -1.67
CA LEU A 14 14.03 -0.18 -1.08
C LEU A 14 15.07 0.62 -0.28
N LYS A 15 16.06 -0.04 0.35
CA LYS A 15 17.20 0.62 0.99
C LYS A 15 18.04 1.49 0.04
N GLN A 16 17.95 1.24 -1.27
CA GLN A 16 18.65 2.01 -2.31
C GLN A 16 17.79 3.16 -2.86
N CYS A 17 16.53 3.25 -2.44
CA CYS A 17 15.60 4.30 -2.84
C CYS A 17 15.54 5.41 -1.78
N GLU A 18 15.41 6.66 -2.22
CA GLU A 18 15.09 7.77 -1.32
C GLU A 18 13.58 7.84 -1.11
N LEU A 19 13.08 7.15 -0.08
CA LEU A 19 11.69 7.24 0.34
C LEU A 19 11.44 8.52 1.14
N LYS A 20 10.27 9.12 0.91
CA LYS A 20 9.79 10.32 1.58
C LYS A 20 8.42 10.08 2.16
N ASP A 21 8.08 10.86 3.17
CA ASP A 21 6.72 10.88 3.69
C ASP A 21 5.76 11.29 2.56
N ALA A 22 4.60 10.65 2.51
CA ALA A 22 3.58 10.97 1.54
C ALA A 22 2.97 12.34 1.84
N SER A 23 2.81 13.16 0.79
CA SER A 23 2.14 14.46 0.87
C SER A 23 0.62 14.35 0.96
N VAL A 24 0.08 13.16 0.70
CA VAL A 24 -1.34 12.81 0.76
C VAL A 24 -1.48 11.47 1.48
N ASP A 25 -2.66 11.22 2.05
CA ASP A 25 -2.97 9.92 2.65
C ASP A 25 -2.92 8.81 1.60
N VAL A 26 -2.19 7.73 1.91
CA VAL A 26 -2.12 6.52 1.08
C VAL A 26 -2.77 5.40 1.87
N VAL A 27 -3.82 4.77 1.33
CA VAL A 27 -4.42 3.60 1.99
C VAL A 27 -3.65 2.35 1.59
N ALA A 28 -2.95 1.74 2.55
CA ALA A 28 -2.13 0.56 2.28
C ALA A 28 -3.00 -0.69 2.11
N ASN A 29 -2.76 -1.42 1.03
CA ASN A 29 -3.50 -2.64 0.67
C ASN A 29 -3.42 -3.76 1.73
N VAL A 30 -2.34 -3.79 2.52
CA VAL A 30 -2.11 -4.82 3.55
C VAL A 30 -2.85 -4.57 4.87
N THR A 31 -3.16 -3.32 5.19
CA THR A 31 -3.82 -2.94 6.46
C THR A 31 -5.19 -2.31 6.27
N ALA A 32 -5.53 -1.88 5.05
CA ALA A 32 -6.70 -1.06 4.76
C ALA A 32 -6.77 0.20 5.64
N ARG A 33 -5.61 0.81 5.93
CA ARG A 33 -5.49 2.04 6.73
C ARG A 33 -4.59 3.05 6.03
N SER A 34 -4.82 4.33 6.33
CA SER A 34 -3.96 5.41 5.86
C SER A 34 -2.55 5.28 6.46
N VAL A 35 -1.54 5.46 5.63
CA VAL A 35 -0.14 5.59 5.99
C VAL A 35 0.41 6.89 5.39
N ARG A 36 1.37 7.50 6.08
CA ARG A 36 2.04 8.72 5.60
C ARG A 36 3.54 8.69 5.77
N SER A 37 4.06 8.13 6.86
CA SER A 37 5.50 8.12 7.07
C SER A 37 6.20 7.20 6.07
N LYS A 38 7.41 7.56 5.66
CA LYS A 38 8.22 6.71 4.79
C LYS A 38 8.44 5.33 5.41
N GLU A 39 8.56 5.23 6.74
CA GLU A 39 8.75 3.96 7.44
C GLU A 39 7.53 3.04 7.31
N GLU A 40 6.32 3.58 7.50
CA GLU A 40 5.06 2.82 7.32
C GLU A 40 4.88 2.38 5.86
N ILE A 41 5.23 3.25 4.90
CA ILE A 41 5.15 2.95 3.47
C ILE A 41 6.15 1.87 3.09
N GLU A 42 7.41 1.97 3.53
CA GLU A 42 8.44 0.96 3.30
C GLU A 42 8.00 -0.40 3.82
N GLN A 43 7.54 -0.46 5.07
CA GLN A 43 7.08 -1.70 5.67
C GLN A 43 5.86 -2.27 4.92
N SER A 44 4.89 -1.43 4.56
CA SER A 44 3.70 -1.85 3.82
C SER A 44 4.04 -2.42 2.44
N LEU A 45 5.03 -1.86 1.74
CA LEU A 45 5.50 -2.36 0.45
C LEU A 45 6.15 -3.74 0.57
N ILE A 46 6.93 -3.97 1.63
CA ILE A 46 7.58 -5.26 1.90
C ILE A 46 6.51 -6.32 2.22
N ASP A 47 5.60 -6.00 3.14
CA ASP A 47 4.54 -6.92 3.59
C ASP A 47 3.57 -7.28 2.46
N GLN A 48 3.32 -6.35 1.54
CA GLN A 48 2.42 -6.56 0.40
C GLN A 48 2.83 -7.74 -0.49
N VAL A 49 4.13 -8.06 -0.56
CA VAL A 49 4.63 -9.12 -1.43
C VAL A 49 4.11 -10.50 -1.01
N SER A 50 3.85 -10.70 0.27
CA SER A 50 3.37 -11.96 0.86
C SER A 50 1.95 -11.89 1.42
N SER A 51 1.28 -10.74 1.30
CA SER A 51 -0.03 -10.47 1.90
C SER A 51 -1.14 -10.33 0.86
N PRO A 52 -2.39 -10.70 1.19
CA PRO A 52 -3.53 -10.42 0.33
C PRO A 52 -3.79 -8.91 0.21
N VAL A 53 -4.51 -8.52 -0.84
CA VAL A 53 -5.03 -7.16 -0.99
C VAL A 53 -6.37 -7.06 -0.26
N LEU A 54 -6.44 -6.23 0.78
CA LEU A 54 -7.66 -5.96 1.53
C LEU A 54 -8.51 -4.89 0.82
N TRP A 55 -8.96 -5.18 -0.39
CA TRP A 55 -9.62 -4.19 -1.26
C TRP A 55 -10.97 -3.72 -0.70
N GLU A 56 -11.83 -4.65 -0.30
CA GLU A 56 -13.14 -4.30 0.26
C GLU A 56 -12.98 -3.45 1.53
N ASP A 57 -12.09 -3.85 2.43
CA ASP A 57 -11.80 -3.12 3.66
C ASP A 57 -11.24 -1.73 3.38
N THR A 58 -10.40 -1.60 2.35
CA THR A 58 -9.87 -0.32 1.87
C THR A 58 -10.99 0.61 1.40
N VAL A 59 -11.93 0.10 0.61
CA VAL A 59 -13.09 0.88 0.14
C VAL A 59 -14.00 1.27 1.31
N ARG A 60 -14.30 0.35 2.23
CA ARG A 60 -15.10 0.63 3.43
C ARG A 60 -14.45 1.71 4.30
N TYR A 61 -13.14 1.61 4.52
CA TYR A 61 -12.38 2.62 5.24
C TYR A 61 -12.49 4.00 4.58
N MET A 62 -12.31 4.09 3.26
CA MET A 62 -12.45 5.37 2.54
C MET A 62 -13.86 5.96 2.67
N LEU A 63 -14.91 5.13 2.58
CA LEU A 63 -16.30 5.56 2.81
C LEU A 63 -16.50 6.09 4.24
N GLU A 64 -15.93 5.43 5.24
CA GLU A 64 -15.96 5.88 6.65
C GLU A 64 -15.24 7.21 6.86
N GLN A 65 -14.20 7.50 6.07
CA GLN A 65 -13.51 8.80 6.07
C GLN A 65 -14.28 9.89 5.28
N GLY A 66 -15.45 9.56 4.73
CA GLY A 66 -16.31 10.51 4.01
C GLY A 66 -15.94 10.70 2.54
N VAL A 67 -15.15 9.79 1.95
CA VAL A 67 -14.89 9.80 0.50
C VAL A 67 -16.17 9.41 -0.24
N ASP A 68 -16.62 10.24 -1.17
CA ASP A 68 -17.80 10.00 -2.01
C ASP A 68 -17.47 9.84 -3.50
N THR A 69 -16.24 10.17 -3.88
CA THR A 69 -15.79 10.25 -5.26
C THR A 69 -14.56 9.39 -5.45
N PHE A 70 -14.64 8.42 -6.35
CA PHE A 70 -13.53 7.53 -6.73
C PHE A 70 -13.16 7.78 -8.19
N ILE A 71 -11.88 8.08 -8.43
CA ILE A 71 -11.32 8.28 -9.77
C ILE A 71 -10.32 7.16 -10.02
N GLU A 72 -10.63 6.26 -10.95
CA GLU A 72 -9.72 5.19 -11.37
C GLU A 72 -8.79 5.71 -12.47
N ILE A 73 -7.48 5.57 -12.24
CA ILE A 73 -6.45 6.02 -13.18
C ILE A 73 -5.73 4.79 -13.73
N GLY A 74 -5.98 4.45 -14.99
CA GLY A 74 -5.32 3.33 -15.66
C GLY A 74 -6.08 2.86 -16.91
N PRO A 75 -5.48 1.98 -17.73
CA PRO A 75 -6.18 1.33 -18.85
C PRO A 75 -7.23 0.38 -18.26
N GLY A 76 -8.43 0.91 -18.02
CA GLY A 76 -9.50 0.27 -17.28
C GLY A 76 -9.72 -1.18 -17.69
N ASN A 77 -9.64 -2.07 -16.70
CA ASN A 77 -10.11 -3.45 -16.62
C ASN A 77 -9.60 -3.97 -15.27
N VAL A 78 -10.38 -3.77 -14.21
CA VAL A 78 -10.20 -4.43 -12.90
C VAL A 78 -11.30 -5.48 -12.75
#